data_AF-A0A955KFD7-F1
#
_entry.id   AF-A0A955KFD7-F1
#
_cell.length_a   1.000
_cell.length_b   1.000
_cell.length_c   1.000
_cell.angle_alpha   90.00
_cell.angle_beta   90.00
_cell.angle_gamma   90.00
#
_symmetry.space_group_name_H-M   'P 1'
#
loop_
_entity.id
_entity.type
_entity.pdbx_description
1 polymer ?
#
loop_
_entity_poly.entity_id
_entity_poly.type
_entity_poly.pdbx_seq_one_letter_code
_entity_poly.pdbx_strand_id
1 'polypeptide(L)'
;MSGMRVARCAQYADSMRAIILFFLFLVSLSFPSVSNAALVSTTTITISICGNEIVDGGEDCDVLGEVGVYSQTIAGRQCTPQCFFGPYCGDGILQTIYSEECDDGNNDDGDFCSSICKIEPAGSGGGGTSGGGSSGGGGGTKDLGDTLVSIKGKAYPTRTINFLLDTVSVGNVRSDSSGNFEFSAKASPGTATLGIWATDSAGTRSITLNNTFDVTQGAITNINGIVLPPTIKVANQNVNPGDNILVSGFAVPNSAVQLHFNNGQIIENTTASAAGDWSVNFNTSRLSIAEHTMRARSVVGTPPLTTQSSFSSSLQLFVGVDGKTTSPSDLNRDGSINLIDFSILIFWWQTNGGDSNPPADINGNGRVSLEDFSILLFNWTG
;
A
#
# COMPACT_ATOMS: atom_id res chain seq x y z
N MET A 1 37.23 20.95 79.26
CA MET A 1 36.31 19.83 79.58
C MET A 1 35.05 20.01 78.77
N SER A 2 34.56 18.90 78.20
CA SER A 2 33.22 18.64 77.68
C SER A 2 32.49 19.77 76.97
N GLY A 3 32.17 19.65 75.70
CA GLY A 3 31.45 18.50 75.14
C GLY A 3 30.12 19.05 74.63
N MET A 4 30.00 19.15 73.31
CA MET A 4 29.13 18.30 72.52
C MET A 4 27.63 18.65 72.71
N ARG A 5 27.02 19.25 71.68
CA ARG A 5 26.13 18.57 70.69
C ARG A 5 24.65 18.86 71.07
N VAL A 6 23.65 19.07 70.21
CA VAL A 6 23.36 18.72 68.81
C VAL A 6 22.27 19.70 68.29
N ALA A 7 22.22 19.85 66.95
CA ALA A 7 21.02 19.90 66.09
C ALA A 7 20.35 21.24 65.73
N ARG A 8 20.52 21.60 64.44
CA ARG A 8 19.52 21.96 63.40
C ARG A 8 18.18 22.54 63.90
N CYS A 9 17.64 23.62 63.35
CA CYS A 9 17.31 23.84 61.94
C CYS A 9 16.73 25.26 61.78
N ALA A 10 17.01 25.94 60.66
CA ALA A 10 16.18 27.00 60.03
C ALA A 10 15.95 28.30 60.87
N GLN A 11 15.76 29.51 60.38
CA GLN A 11 15.53 30.10 59.06
C GLN A 11 15.45 31.63 59.27
N TYR A 12 15.59 32.42 58.20
CA TYR A 12 15.32 33.87 58.07
C TYR A 12 16.30 34.82 58.80
N ALA A 13 17.25 35.45 58.11
CA ALA A 13 17.13 36.48 57.07
C ALA A 13 16.60 37.82 57.62
N ASP A 14 17.52 38.75 57.82
CA ASP A 14 17.34 40.20 57.66
C ASP A 14 18.69 40.87 57.96
N SER A 15 19.11 41.99 57.38
CA SER A 15 18.91 42.66 56.11
C SER A 15 19.79 43.91 56.22
N MET A 16 20.35 44.35 55.11
CA MET A 16 20.91 45.70 54.91
C MET A 16 22.11 46.13 55.77
N ARG A 17 23.32 45.97 55.19
CA ARG A 17 24.37 47.02 55.05
C ARG A 17 25.69 46.42 54.54
N ALA A 18 25.75 45.95 53.28
CA ALA A 18 27.01 45.75 52.52
C ALA A 18 26.71 45.25 51.09
N ILE A 19 26.44 46.15 50.15
CA ILE A 19 26.35 45.81 48.72
C ILE A 19 27.04 46.95 47.94
N ILE A 20 28.14 46.57 47.27
CA ILE A 20 28.75 47.19 46.07
C ILE A 20 29.67 48.40 46.33
N LEU A 21 30.84 48.07 46.89
CA LEU A 21 32.13 48.72 46.62
C LEU A 21 32.71 48.11 45.33
N PHE A 22 32.35 48.63 44.14
CA PHE A 22 33.10 48.33 42.91
C PHE A 22 32.72 49.26 41.73
N PHE A 23 32.94 50.58 41.84
CA PHE A 23 32.72 51.50 40.72
C PHE A 23 33.67 52.70 40.83
N LEU A 24 34.84 52.63 40.17
CA LEU A 24 35.64 53.77 39.66
C LEU A 24 36.97 53.25 39.06
N PHE A 25 36.91 52.67 37.87
CA PHE A 25 38.04 52.63 36.95
C PHE A 25 37.52 53.05 35.57
N LEU A 26 37.63 54.34 35.28
CA LEU A 26 37.10 55.02 34.10
C LEU A 26 38.12 54.96 32.95
N VAL A 27 37.67 54.35 31.85
CA VAL A 27 37.90 54.72 30.44
C VAL A 27 39.34 54.65 29.90
N SER A 28 39.70 53.47 29.40
CA SER A 28 40.56 53.31 28.22
C SER A 28 39.75 52.65 27.11
N LEU A 29 39.45 53.43 26.06
CA LEU A 29 38.78 52.98 24.84
C LEU A 29 39.63 51.95 24.10
N SER A 30 39.22 50.69 24.16
CA SER A 30 39.64 49.63 23.25
C SER A 30 38.38 49.01 22.66
N PHE A 31 38.13 49.27 21.39
CA PHE A 31 37.07 48.63 20.61
C PHE A 31 37.29 47.11 20.62
N PRO A 32 36.32 46.29 21.05
CA PRO A 32 36.40 44.87 20.78
C PRO A 32 36.25 44.70 19.26
N SER A 33 37.30 44.24 18.59
CA SER A 33 37.18 43.63 17.27
C SER A 33 36.20 42.47 17.41
N VAL A 34 35.01 42.63 16.83
CA VAL A 34 34.08 41.53 16.63
C VAL A 34 34.77 40.58 15.64
N SER A 35 35.49 39.59 16.17
CA SER A 35 35.91 38.45 15.40
C SER A 35 34.64 37.67 15.08
N ASN A 36 34.04 37.97 13.93
CA ASN A 36 33.08 37.06 13.31
C ASN A 36 33.78 35.71 13.22
N ALA A 37 33.31 34.73 14.00
CA ALA A 37 33.60 33.35 13.71
C ALA A 37 32.96 33.10 12.33
N ALA A 38 33.77 33.19 11.28
CA ALA A 38 33.37 32.73 9.99
C ALA A 38 33.09 31.24 10.15
N LEU A 39 31.81 30.87 10.16
CA LEU A 39 31.39 29.51 9.86
C LEU A 39 31.88 29.24 8.43
N VAL A 40 33.09 28.71 8.31
CA VAL A 40 33.55 28.14 7.04
C VAL A 40 32.71 26.89 6.86
N SER A 41 31.62 27.02 6.10
CA SER A 41 30.89 25.87 5.57
C SER A 41 31.82 25.22 4.54
N THR A 42 32.61 24.26 4.98
CA THR A 42 33.35 23.38 4.07
C THR A 42 32.34 22.48 3.39
N THR A 43 31.98 22.82 2.16
CA THR A 43 31.25 21.93 1.26
C THR A 43 32.25 20.92 0.70
N THR A 44 32.38 19.78 1.35
CA THR A 44 33.18 18.68 0.80
C THR A 44 32.40 18.08 -0.37
N ILE A 45 32.90 18.31 -1.59
CA ILE A 45 32.40 17.63 -2.78
C ILE A 45 33.11 16.28 -2.84
N THR A 46 32.40 15.20 -2.51
CA THR A 46 32.88 13.85 -2.74
C THR A 46 32.59 13.50 -4.20
N ILE A 47 33.64 13.47 -5.02
CA ILE A 47 33.53 13.01 -6.41
C ILE A 47 33.79 11.50 -6.36
N SER A 48 32.71 10.69 -6.33
CA SER A 48 32.79 9.24 -6.53
C SER A 48 33.07 9.01 -8.01
N ILE A 49 34.20 8.38 -8.34
CA ILE A 49 34.57 8.09 -9.72
C ILE A 49 34.77 6.59 -9.82
N CYS A 50 33.79 5.91 -10.39
CA CYS A 50 33.90 4.50 -10.67
C CYS A 50 35.09 4.19 -11.59
N GLY A 51 35.94 3.25 -11.18
CA GLY A 51 37.13 2.83 -11.91
C GLY A 51 38.39 3.59 -11.53
N ASN A 52 38.49 4.13 -10.31
CA ASN A 52 39.68 4.79 -9.77
C ASN A 52 40.50 3.90 -8.80
N GLU A 53 40.14 2.62 -8.67
CA GLU A 53 40.68 1.60 -7.74
C GLU A 53 40.43 1.90 -6.25
N ILE A 54 39.51 2.81 -5.93
CA ILE A 54 39.16 3.19 -4.56
C ILE A 54 37.64 3.05 -4.40
N VAL A 55 37.20 2.15 -3.51
CA VAL A 55 35.77 1.98 -3.22
C VAL A 55 35.27 3.16 -2.40
N ASP A 56 34.59 4.10 -3.07
CA ASP A 56 33.98 5.29 -2.47
C ASP A 56 32.58 4.99 -1.88
N GLY A 57 32.02 5.96 -1.16
CA GLY A 57 30.70 5.82 -0.54
C GLY A 57 29.57 5.69 -1.57
N GLY A 58 29.02 4.48 -1.72
CA GLY A 58 27.98 4.15 -2.70
C GLY A 58 28.41 3.15 -3.77
N GLU A 59 29.66 2.69 -3.73
CA GLU A 59 30.23 1.69 -4.62
C GLU A 59 30.38 0.34 -3.89
N ASP A 60 30.11 -0.77 -4.58
CA ASP A 60 30.33 -2.13 -4.04
C ASP A 60 31.70 -2.68 -4.43
N CYS A 61 32.27 -2.14 -5.51
CA CYS A 61 33.59 -2.46 -6.05
C CYS A 61 34.14 -1.28 -6.84
N ASP A 62 35.46 -1.20 -6.98
CA ASP A 62 36.10 -0.25 -7.89
C ASP A 62 37.36 -0.90 -8.49
N VAL A 63 37.26 -1.31 -9.76
CA VAL A 63 38.35 -1.96 -10.52
C VAL A 63 38.39 -1.39 -11.94
N LEU A 64 39.57 -1.05 -12.43
CA LEU A 64 39.78 -0.54 -13.78
C LEU A 64 39.55 -1.61 -14.86
N GLY A 65 38.67 -1.30 -15.82
CA GLY A 65 38.53 -2.08 -17.07
C GLY A 65 37.61 -3.30 -17.00
N GLU A 66 36.99 -3.55 -15.85
CA GLU A 66 35.94 -4.57 -15.73
C GLU A 66 34.63 -4.08 -16.39
N VAL A 67 33.93 -4.98 -17.07
CA VAL A 67 32.67 -4.66 -17.77
C VAL A 67 31.46 -5.38 -17.15
N GLY A 68 31.64 -6.00 -15.98
CA GLY A 68 30.61 -6.77 -15.29
C GLY A 68 30.18 -8.02 -16.04
N VAL A 69 31.12 -8.77 -16.64
CA VAL A 69 30.78 -10.07 -17.24
C VAL A 69 30.40 -11.05 -16.15
N TYR A 70 29.54 -11.99 -16.51
CA TYR A 70 29.17 -13.11 -15.67
C TYR A 70 30.40 -13.86 -15.14
N SER A 71 30.43 -14.11 -13.83
CA SER A 71 31.46 -14.93 -13.20
C SER A 71 30.90 -16.22 -12.63
N GLN A 72 31.67 -17.31 -12.76
CA GLN A 72 31.27 -18.61 -12.22
C GLN A 72 31.53 -18.75 -10.72
N THR A 73 32.10 -17.74 -10.07
CA THR A 73 32.37 -17.75 -8.62
C THR A 73 32.27 -16.35 -8.03
N ILE A 74 31.89 -16.27 -6.75
CA ILE A 74 31.96 -15.08 -5.89
C ILE A 74 33.35 -14.45 -5.93
N ALA A 75 34.42 -15.26 -5.93
CA ALA A 75 35.80 -14.75 -5.94
C ALA A 75 36.15 -14.07 -7.28
N GLY A 76 35.54 -14.50 -8.39
CA GLY A 76 35.77 -13.96 -9.72
C GLY A 76 34.78 -12.86 -10.12
N ARG A 77 33.94 -12.37 -9.20
CA ARG A 77 32.91 -11.36 -9.51
C ARG A 77 33.54 -10.10 -10.12
N GLN A 78 32.95 -9.62 -11.21
CA GLN A 78 33.47 -8.47 -11.95
C GLN A 78 32.72 -7.21 -11.60
N CYS A 79 33.40 -6.07 -11.64
CA CYS A 79 32.78 -4.78 -11.43
C CYS A 79 32.13 -4.28 -12.73
N THR A 80 30.91 -3.76 -12.65
CA THR A 80 30.27 -3.08 -13.78
C THR A 80 30.85 -1.67 -13.96
N PRO A 81 30.67 -1.02 -15.12
CA PRO A 81 31.03 0.39 -15.30
C PRO A 81 30.27 1.38 -14.40
N GLN A 82 29.39 0.89 -13.52
CA GLN A 82 28.63 1.66 -12.53
C GLN A 82 29.04 1.29 -11.09
N CYS A 83 30.12 0.53 -10.91
CA CYS A 83 30.69 0.14 -9.62
C CYS A 83 29.79 -0.69 -8.71
N PHE A 84 28.92 -1.45 -9.35
CA PHE A 84 28.20 -2.57 -8.76
C PHE A 84 28.78 -3.88 -9.27
N PHE A 85 28.71 -4.95 -8.49
CA PHE A 85 29.05 -6.27 -9.00
C PHE A 85 28.13 -6.65 -10.16
N GLY A 86 28.74 -7.19 -11.22
CA GLY A 86 28.02 -7.84 -12.30
C GLY A 86 27.36 -9.14 -11.81
N PRO A 87 26.62 -9.84 -12.68
CA PRO A 87 26.04 -11.14 -12.37
C PRO A 87 27.13 -12.18 -12.04
N TYR A 88 26.97 -13.01 -11.02
CA TYR A 88 27.88 -14.11 -10.72
C TYR A 88 27.21 -15.22 -9.93
N CYS A 89 27.72 -16.44 -10.09
CA CYS A 89 27.31 -17.59 -9.31
C CYS A 89 27.69 -17.46 -7.84
N GLY A 90 26.69 -17.64 -6.97
CA GLY A 90 26.75 -17.50 -5.53
C GLY A 90 26.24 -16.14 -5.03
N ASP A 91 25.51 -15.38 -5.86
CA ASP A 91 24.88 -14.11 -5.47
C ASP A 91 23.43 -14.28 -4.95
N GLY A 92 22.92 -15.51 -4.97
CA GLY A 92 21.58 -15.89 -4.55
C GLY A 92 20.50 -15.59 -5.58
N ILE A 93 20.87 -15.17 -6.80
CA ILE A 93 19.96 -14.81 -7.88
C ILE A 93 20.17 -15.78 -9.04
N LEU A 94 19.18 -16.63 -9.32
CA LEU A 94 19.24 -17.55 -10.45
C LEU A 94 19.22 -16.81 -11.81
N GLN A 95 20.37 -16.76 -12.48
CA GLN A 95 20.58 -16.09 -13.75
C GLN A 95 20.60 -17.08 -14.91
N THR A 96 19.43 -17.62 -15.26
CA THR A 96 19.27 -18.61 -16.34
C THR A 96 19.86 -18.18 -17.69
N ILE A 97 19.96 -16.87 -17.97
CA ILE A 97 20.59 -16.32 -19.18
C ILE A 97 22.09 -16.64 -19.29
N TYR A 98 22.76 -16.89 -18.15
CA TYR A 98 24.16 -17.28 -18.06
C TYR A 98 24.35 -18.78 -17.80
N SER A 99 23.29 -19.58 -18.00
CA SER A 99 23.29 -21.05 -17.84
C SER A 99 23.48 -21.56 -16.41
N GLU A 100 23.14 -20.75 -15.41
CA GLU A 100 22.94 -21.23 -14.04
C GLU A 100 21.71 -22.12 -13.96
N GLU A 101 21.84 -23.25 -13.26
CA GLU A 101 20.76 -24.20 -12.98
C GLU A 101 20.26 -24.11 -11.53
N CYS A 102 21.09 -23.54 -10.67
CA CYS A 102 20.84 -23.23 -9.27
C CYS A 102 21.71 -22.04 -8.87
N ASP A 103 21.36 -21.34 -7.80
CA ASP A 103 22.24 -20.43 -7.09
C ASP A 103 21.76 -20.41 -5.65
N ASP A 104 22.60 -20.83 -4.71
CA ASP A 104 22.29 -20.95 -3.29
C ASP A 104 23.06 -19.94 -2.42
N GLY A 105 23.56 -18.88 -3.05
CA GLY A 105 24.24 -17.76 -2.39
C GLY A 105 25.64 -18.08 -1.89
N ASN A 106 26.26 -19.17 -2.35
CA ASN A 106 27.64 -19.52 -2.04
C ASN A 106 28.33 -20.25 -3.23
N ASN A 107 29.58 -20.69 -3.08
CA ASN A 107 30.27 -21.54 -4.05
C ASN A 107 30.86 -22.80 -3.40
N ASP A 108 30.23 -23.28 -2.34
CA ASP A 108 30.59 -24.54 -1.69
C ASP A 108 30.00 -25.69 -2.53
N ASP A 109 30.73 -26.80 -2.64
CA ASP A 109 30.17 -28.02 -3.25
C ASP A 109 29.49 -28.87 -2.18
N GLY A 110 28.52 -29.68 -2.58
CA GLY A 110 27.85 -30.68 -1.74
C GLY A 110 26.62 -30.19 -0.98
N ASP A 111 26.10 -28.99 -1.28
CA ASP A 111 24.85 -28.44 -0.73
C ASP A 111 23.75 -28.25 -1.79
N PHE A 112 23.77 -29.10 -2.82
CA PHE A 112 22.80 -29.19 -3.92
C PHE A 112 23.01 -28.18 -5.05
N CYS A 113 23.85 -27.17 -4.85
CA CYS A 113 24.34 -26.31 -5.91
C CYS A 113 25.87 -26.30 -5.93
N SER A 114 26.47 -26.78 -7.02
CA SER A 114 27.94 -26.79 -7.11
C SER A 114 28.51 -25.38 -7.17
N SER A 115 29.82 -25.27 -6.94
CA SER A 115 30.58 -24.01 -7.00
C SER A 115 30.48 -23.25 -8.32
N ILE A 116 29.89 -23.84 -9.36
CA ILE A 116 29.70 -23.28 -10.71
C ILE A 116 28.21 -23.19 -11.10
N CYS A 117 27.30 -23.21 -10.12
CA CYS A 117 25.87 -23.05 -10.30
C CYS A 117 25.22 -24.13 -11.19
N LYS A 118 25.70 -25.36 -11.02
CA LYS A 118 25.09 -26.59 -11.57
C LYS A 118 24.48 -27.43 -10.46
N ILE A 119 23.31 -28.01 -10.75
CA ILE A 119 22.61 -28.87 -9.79
C ILE A 119 23.46 -30.12 -9.56
N GLU A 120 23.75 -30.42 -8.29
CA GLU A 120 24.52 -31.60 -7.92
C GLU A 120 23.64 -32.84 -7.79
N PRO A 121 24.14 -34.04 -8.16
CA PRO A 121 23.44 -35.30 -7.89
C PRO A 121 23.28 -35.53 -6.38
N ALA A 122 22.10 -35.97 -5.95
CA ALA A 122 21.72 -36.18 -4.53
C ALA A 122 22.47 -37.31 -3.77
N GLY A 123 23.74 -37.58 -4.10
CA GLY A 123 24.46 -38.80 -3.69
C GLY A 123 25.62 -38.66 -2.70
N SER A 124 26.04 -37.46 -2.29
CA SER A 124 27.31 -37.29 -1.55
C SER A 124 27.22 -36.34 -0.35
N GLY A 125 26.45 -36.72 0.66
CA GLY A 125 26.52 -36.12 2.01
C GLY A 125 26.60 -37.22 3.07
N GLY A 126 27.83 -37.61 3.44
CA GLY A 126 28.10 -38.75 4.33
C GLY A 126 27.60 -38.57 5.76
N GLY A 127 26.79 -39.52 6.23
CA GLY A 127 26.39 -39.66 7.63
C GLY A 127 27.39 -40.46 8.46
N GLY A 128 27.63 -40.00 9.70
CA GLY A 128 28.34 -40.70 10.77
C GLY A 128 27.45 -40.86 12.01
N THR A 129 27.04 -42.11 12.25
CA THR A 129 26.30 -42.75 13.36
C THR A 129 26.79 -42.32 14.77
N SER A 130 25.97 -42.14 15.81
CA SER A 130 25.44 -43.22 16.68
C SER A 130 24.58 -42.66 17.84
N GLY A 131 23.43 -43.27 18.14
CA GLY A 131 22.72 -43.12 19.43
C GLY A 131 21.19 -43.09 19.34
N GLY A 132 20.57 -44.27 19.36
CA GLY A 132 19.15 -44.47 19.08
C GLY A 132 18.15 -43.95 20.13
N GLY A 133 16.96 -43.61 19.63
CA GLY A 133 15.74 -43.30 20.36
C GLY A 133 14.69 -42.72 19.40
N SER A 134 13.75 -43.55 18.98
CA SER A 134 12.81 -43.30 17.87
C SER A 134 11.88 -42.10 18.03
N SER A 135 11.49 -41.59 16.85
CA SER A 135 10.30 -40.80 16.46
C SER A 135 10.31 -39.27 16.62
N GLY A 136 10.61 -38.56 15.52
CA GLY A 136 10.23 -37.14 15.33
C GLY A 136 11.09 -36.21 14.44
N GLY A 137 11.83 -36.70 13.43
CA GLY A 137 12.36 -35.96 12.27
C GLY A 137 12.97 -34.55 12.43
N GLY A 138 14.23 -34.47 12.89
CA GLY A 138 15.10 -33.28 12.74
C GLY A 138 15.69 -33.19 11.31
N GLY A 139 16.00 -32.02 10.76
CA GLY A 139 16.57 -30.84 11.41
C GLY A 139 18.05 -30.76 11.06
N GLY A 140 18.35 -30.44 9.79
CA GLY A 140 19.71 -30.10 9.36
C GLY A 140 20.14 -28.80 10.03
N THR A 141 21.32 -28.79 10.63
CA THR A 141 21.83 -27.70 11.48
C THR A 141 22.45 -26.52 10.71
N LYS A 142 22.05 -26.27 9.45
CA LYS A 142 22.10 -24.91 8.92
C LYS A 142 20.83 -24.26 9.45
N ASP A 143 20.92 -23.65 10.63
CA ASP A 143 19.90 -22.72 11.11
C ASP A 143 19.86 -21.58 10.11
N LEU A 144 19.01 -21.72 9.08
CA LEU A 144 18.87 -20.75 8.00
C LEU A 144 18.25 -19.44 8.50
N GLY A 145 18.07 -19.25 9.81
CA GLY A 145 17.39 -18.11 10.37
C GLY A 145 15.89 -18.17 10.11
N ASP A 146 15.15 -17.36 10.87
CA ASP A 146 13.71 -17.24 10.68
C ASP A 146 13.41 -16.67 9.28
N THR A 147 12.61 -17.39 8.49
CA THR A 147 12.07 -16.87 7.22
C THR A 147 10.99 -15.85 7.54
N LEU A 148 11.22 -14.59 7.15
CA LEU A 148 10.36 -13.46 7.53
C LEU A 148 9.88 -12.70 6.30
N VAL A 149 8.67 -12.16 6.39
CA VAL A 149 8.17 -11.16 5.46
C VAL A 149 8.03 -9.86 6.24
N SER A 150 8.61 -8.79 5.71
CA SER A 150 8.50 -7.42 6.24
C SER A 150 7.67 -6.58 5.30
N ILE A 151 6.56 -6.02 5.77
CA ILE A 151 5.62 -5.24 4.97
C ILE A 151 5.59 -3.80 5.50
N LYS A 152 5.85 -2.84 4.63
CA LYS A 152 5.77 -1.41 4.92
C LYS A 152 4.86 -0.70 3.94
N GLY A 153 4.02 0.19 4.45
CA GLY A 153 3.08 0.91 3.61
C GLY A 153 2.33 2.02 4.31
N LYS A 154 1.33 2.54 3.61
CA LYS A 154 0.39 3.55 4.08
C LYS A 154 -1.05 3.05 4.06
N ALA A 155 -1.79 3.37 5.10
CA ALA A 155 -3.19 3.05 5.30
C ALA A 155 -3.92 4.24 5.97
N TYR A 156 -5.12 3.99 6.49
CA TYR A 156 -5.91 4.96 7.26
C TYR A 156 -5.17 5.32 8.57
N PRO A 157 -5.26 6.56 9.09
CA PRO A 157 -4.51 6.97 10.27
C PRO A 157 -5.05 6.32 11.55
N THR A 158 -4.15 5.85 12.42
CA THR A 158 -4.48 5.26 13.73
C THR A 158 -5.47 4.09 13.67
N ARG A 159 -5.46 3.30 12.59
CA ARG A 159 -6.35 2.15 12.38
C ARG A 159 -5.61 0.82 12.44
N THR A 160 -6.36 -0.22 12.80
CA THR A 160 -5.86 -1.59 12.79
C THR A 160 -5.92 -2.14 11.37
N ILE A 161 -4.78 -2.64 10.92
CA ILE A 161 -4.55 -3.26 9.62
C ILE A 161 -4.35 -4.75 9.89
N ASN A 162 -5.08 -5.58 9.16
CA ASN A 162 -5.05 -7.02 9.30
C ASN A 162 -4.30 -7.62 8.12
N PHE A 163 -3.46 -8.60 8.42
CA PHE A 163 -2.62 -9.28 7.44
C PHE A 163 -3.00 -10.75 7.35
N LEU A 164 -3.04 -11.24 6.12
CA LEU A 164 -3.28 -12.61 5.74
C LEU A 164 -2.07 -13.07 4.92
N LEU A 165 -1.53 -14.25 5.21
CA LEU A 165 -0.62 -14.97 4.32
C LEU A 165 -1.29 -16.28 3.93
N ASP A 166 -1.41 -16.53 2.63
CA ASP A 166 -2.07 -17.71 2.06
C ASP A 166 -3.46 -17.95 2.65
N THR A 167 -4.23 -16.86 2.76
CA THR A 167 -5.58 -16.79 3.34
C THR A 167 -5.67 -16.99 4.86
N VAL A 168 -4.55 -17.26 5.54
CA VAL A 168 -4.49 -17.43 7.00
C VAL A 168 -4.12 -16.10 7.65
N SER A 169 -4.84 -15.71 8.72
CA SER A 169 -4.51 -14.48 9.45
C SER A 169 -3.22 -14.65 10.23
N VAL A 170 -2.23 -13.80 9.95
CA VAL A 170 -0.89 -13.84 10.59
C VAL A 170 -0.69 -12.77 11.65
N GLY A 171 -1.61 -11.80 11.72
CA GLY A 171 -1.57 -10.75 12.74
C GLY A 171 -2.22 -9.46 12.28
N ASN A 172 -2.06 -8.45 13.13
CA ASN A 172 -2.51 -7.10 12.85
C ASN A 172 -1.52 -6.07 13.44
N VAL A 173 -1.48 -4.89 12.84
CA VAL A 173 -0.71 -3.75 13.33
C VAL A 173 -1.58 -2.50 13.33
N ARG A 174 -1.26 -1.53 14.18
CA ARG A 174 -1.89 -0.22 14.16
C ARG A 174 -1.01 0.77 13.40
N SER A 175 -1.59 1.50 12.45
CA SER A 175 -0.91 2.60 11.77
C SER A 175 -0.67 3.81 12.68
N ASP A 176 0.33 4.62 12.33
CA ASP A 176 0.59 5.90 12.98
C ASP A 176 -0.40 7.01 12.54
N SER A 177 -0.22 8.23 13.04
CA SER A 177 -1.05 9.40 12.68
C SER A 177 -0.86 9.84 11.22
N SER A 178 0.25 9.49 10.60
CA SER A 178 0.57 9.75 9.19
C SER A 178 0.10 8.60 8.27
N GLY A 179 -0.54 7.58 8.83
CA GLY A 179 -1.01 6.40 8.14
C GLY A 179 0.07 5.37 7.84
N ASN A 180 1.32 5.55 8.27
CA ASN A 180 2.37 4.56 8.02
C ASN A 180 2.20 3.33 8.92
N PHE A 181 2.59 2.19 8.40
CA PHE A 181 2.66 0.94 9.16
C PHE A 181 3.85 0.09 8.73
N GLU A 182 4.32 -0.71 9.67
CA GLU A 182 5.35 -1.72 9.47
C GLU A 182 4.94 -2.99 10.20
N PHE A 183 4.95 -4.12 9.51
CA PHE A 183 4.57 -5.41 10.07
C PHE A 183 5.54 -6.49 9.59
N SER A 184 5.91 -7.40 10.48
CA SER A 184 6.72 -8.55 10.12
C SER A 184 6.10 -9.84 10.63
N ALA A 185 6.12 -10.89 9.81
CA ALA A 185 5.61 -12.20 10.17
C ALA A 185 6.50 -13.31 9.62
N LYS A 186 6.51 -14.46 10.31
CA LYS A 186 7.11 -15.68 9.78
C LYS A 186 6.29 -16.16 8.58
N ALA A 187 6.97 -16.60 7.53
CA ALA A 187 6.35 -17.16 6.34
C ALA A 187 7.01 -18.47 5.95
N SER A 188 6.23 -19.33 5.29
CA SER A 188 6.76 -20.54 4.67
C SER A 188 7.49 -20.16 3.38
N PRO A 189 8.64 -20.77 3.07
CA PRO A 189 9.30 -20.60 1.79
C PRO A 189 8.40 -21.03 0.61
N GLY A 190 8.58 -20.39 -0.54
CA GLY A 190 7.78 -20.60 -1.75
C GLY A 190 6.83 -19.46 -2.06
N THR A 191 5.92 -19.68 -3.00
CA THR A 191 4.94 -18.67 -3.42
C THR A 191 3.92 -18.41 -2.31
N ALA A 192 3.86 -17.18 -1.83
CA ALA A 192 2.94 -16.72 -0.80
C ALA A 192 2.00 -15.63 -1.35
N THR A 193 0.77 -15.60 -0.88
CA THR A 193 -0.20 -14.54 -1.19
C THR A 193 -0.52 -13.71 0.04
N LEU A 194 -0.12 -12.44 0.02
CA LEU A 194 -0.41 -11.44 1.04
C LEU A 194 -1.78 -10.83 0.79
N GLY A 195 -2.67 -10.93 1.78
CA GLY A 195 -3.93 -10.21 1.85
C GLY A 195 -3.87 -9.11 2.92
N ILE A 196 -4.18 -7.87 2.57
CA ILE A 196 -4.17 -6.74 3.51
C ILE A 196 -5.53 -6.05 3.47
N TRP A 197 -6.12 -5.79 4.63
CA TRP A 197 -7.32 -4.98 4.73
C TRP A 197 -7.35 -4.23 6.06
N ALA A 198 -8.10 -3.13 6.09
CA ALA A 198 -8.33 -2.37 7.30
C ALA A 198 -9.81 -1.99 7.41
N THR A 199 -10.23 -1.69 8.64
CA THR A 199 -11.54 -1.09 8.89
C THR A 199 -11.34 0.37 9.26
N ASP A 200 -12.13 1.23 8.64
CA ASP A 200 -12.09 2.67 8.90
C ASP A 200 -12.75 3.04 10.24
N SER A 201 -12.77 4.34 10.56
CA SER A 201 -13.37 4.81 11.81
C SER A 201 -14.90 4.70 11.86
N ALA A 202 -15.54 4.63 10.70
CA ALA A 202 -16.98 4.51 10.54
C ALA A 202 -17.43 3.04 10.49
N GLY A 203 -16.51 2.08 10.63
CA GLY A 203 -16.78 0.65 10.57
C GLY A 203 -16.82 0.08 9.15
N THR A 204 -16.53 0.86 8.12
CA THR A 204 -16.46 0.37 6.73
C THR A 204 -15.15 -0.38 6.53
N ARG A 205 -15.24 -1.59 5.97
CA ARG A 205 -14.09 -2.42 5.66
C ARG A 205 -13.59 -2.13 4.24
N SER A 206 -12.27 -1.99 4.08
CA SER A 206 -11.62 -1.90 2.77
C SER A 206 -11.75 -3.22 2.00
N ILE A 207 -11.58 -3.19 0.68
CA ILE A 207 -11.31 -4.43 -0.04
C ILE A 207 -10.01 -5.06 0.47
N THR A 208 -9.88 -6.38 0.35
CA THR A 208 -8.62 -7.05 0.61
C THR A 208 -7.69 -6.83 -0.57
N LEU A 209 -6.58 -6.15 -0.35
CA LEU A 209 -5.49 -6.03 -1.31
C LEU A 209 -4.72 -7.34 -1.31
N ASN A 210 -4.74 -8.06 -2.43
CA ASN A 210 -4.03 -9.32 -2.60
C ASN A 210 -2.79 -9.10 -3.49
N ASN A 211 -1.62 -9.55 -3.03
CA ASN A 211 -0.40 -9.60 -3.82
C ASN A 211 0.28 -10.95 -3.64
N THR A 212 0.70 -11.56 -4.73
CA THR A 212 1.43 -12.83 -4.73
C THR A 212 2.91 -12.56 -4.99
N PHE A 213 3.78 -13.21 -4.23
CA PHE A 213 5.23 -13.04 -4.27
C PHE A 213 5.92 -14.31 -3.78
N ASP A 214 7.21 -14.46 -4.08
CA ASP A 214 7.99 -15.60 -3.62
C ASP A 214 8.77 -15.27 -2.34
N VAL A 215 8.77 -16.23 -1.41
CA VAL A 215 9.47 -16.16 -0.14
C VAL A 215 10.69 -17.08 -0.19
N THR A 216 11.87 -16.50 -0.08
CA THR A 216 13.14 -17.26 -0.03
C THR A 216 13.37 -17.79 1.38
N GLN A 217 13.75 -19.06 1.49
CA GLN A 217 14.05 -19.69 2.77
C GLN A 217 15.22 -18.99 3.46
N GLY A 218 15.06 -18.67 4.75
CA GLY A 218 16.10 -18.06 5.57
C GLY A 218 16.38 -16.59 5.30
N ALA A 219 15.57 -15.95 4.45
CA ALA A 219 15.70 -14.54 4.11
C ALA A 219 14.54 -13.71 4.67
N ILE A 220 14.72 -12.38 4.63
CA ILE A 220 13.67 -11.40 4.90
C ILE A 220 13.14 -10.84 3.57
N THR A 221 11.93 -11.21 3.18
CA THR A 221 11.27 -10.64 2.01
C THR A 221 10.68 -9.27 2.37
N ASN A 222 11.21 -8.19 1.77
CA ASN A 222 10.76 -6.82 2.03
C ASN A 222 9.74 -6.36 0.99
N ILE A 223 8.52 -6.04 1.44
CA ILE A 223 7.41 -5.53 0.63
C ILE A 223 7.18 -4.08 1.01
N ASN A 224 7.60 -3.17 0.14
CA ASN A 224 7.51 -1.73 0.37
C ASN A 224 6.51 -1.06 -0.59
N GLY A 225 6.05 0.13 -0.22
CA GLY A 225 5.22 0.96 -1.11
C GLY A 225 3.76 0.53 -1.18
N ILE A 226 3.29 -0.29 -0.23
CA ILE A 226 1.87 -0.66 -0.15
C ILE A 226 1.05 0.58 0.18
N VAL A 227 0.02 0.85 -0.63
CA VAL A 227 -0.96 1.91 -0.37
C VAL A 227 -2.34 1.27 -0.31
N LEU A 228 -2.97 1.32 0.86
CA LEU A 228 -4.28 0.70 1.06
C LEU A 228 -5.35 1.44 0.25
N PRO A 229 -6.23 0.73 -0.48
CA PRO A 229 -7.33 1.35 -1.21
C PRO A 229 -8.25 2.14 -0.26
N PRO A 230 -8.85 3.25 -0.70
CA PRO A 230 -9.77 4.01 0.14
C PRO A 230 -11.06 3.21 0.40
N THR A 231 -11.73 3.46 1.53
CA THR A 231 -13.13 3.06 1.70
C THR A 231 -14.03 4.04 0.97
N ILE A 232 -15.22 3.57 0.59
CA ILE A 232 -16.23 4.40 -0.07
C ILE A 232 -17.60 4.05 0.51
N LYS A 233 -18.41 5.08 0.75
CA LYS A 233 -19.78 5.00 1.22
C LYS A 233 -20.59 6.14 0.63
N VAL A 234 -21.84 5.86 0.33
CA VAL A 234 -22.85 6.87 -0.04
C VAL A 234 -24.08 6.64 0.84
N ALA A 235 -24.74 7.72 1.26
CA ALA A 235 -25.90 7.64 2.15
C ALA A 235 -27.11 6.98 1.47
N ASN A 236 -27.31 7.30 0.19
CA ASN A 236 -28.39 6.75 -0.62
C ASN A 236 -27.84 6.35 -2.00
N GLN A 237 -28.10 5.10 -2.40
CA GLN A 237 -27.73 4.59 -3.72
C GLN A 237 -28.84 4.80 -4.75
N ASN A 238 -30.04 5.19 -4.32
CA ASN A 238 -31.21 5.42 -5.15
C ASN A 238 -31.53 6.91 -5.13
N VAL A 239 -31.20 7.62 -6.21
CA VAL A 239 -31.20 9.08 -6.20
C VAL A 239 -31.89 9.61 -7.44
N ASN A 240 -32.58 10.74 -7.31
CA ASN A 240 -33.22 11.35 -8.47
C ASN A 240 -32.15 12.06 -9.32
N PRO A 241 -32.39 12.22 -10.63
CA PRO A 241 -31.53 13.02 -11.48
C PRO A 241 -31.53 14.47 -11.00
N GLY A 242 -30.35 15.04 -10.77
CA GLY A 242 -30.17 16.40 -10.25
C GLY A 242 -29.98 16.51 -8.74
N ASP A 243 -30.17 15.41 -8.00
CA ASP A 243 -29.86 15.37 -6.57
C ASP A 243 -28.37 15.57 -6.31
N ASN A 244 -28.05 16.20 -5.19
CA ASN A 244 -26.69 16.30 -4.67
C ASN A 244 -26.46 15.14 -3.69
N ILE A 245 -25.53 14.26 -4.03
CA ILE A 245 -25.16 13.11 -3.20
C ILE A 245 -23.83 13.35 -2.50
N LEU A 246 -23.74 12.95 -1.23
CA LEU A 246 -22.49 12.97 -0.48
C LEU A 246 -21.84 11.59 -0.56
N VAL A 247 -20.76 11.49 -1.33
CA VAL A 247 -19.88 10.33 -1.35
C VAL A 247 -18.75 10.59 -0.37
N SER A 248 -18.47 9.64 0.51
CA SER A 248 -17.47 9.81 1.58
C SER A 248 -16.76 8.50 1.88
N GLY A 249 -15.64 8.59 2.58
CA GLY A 249 -14.89 7.42 3.04
C GLY A 249 -13.61 7.81 3.75
N PHE A 250 -12.72 6.84 3.89
CA PHE A 250 -11.40 7.00 4.48
C PHE A 250 -10.30 6.62 3.48
N ALA A 251 -9.21 7.35 3.51
CA ALA A 251 -8.04 7.16 2.66
C ALA A 251 -6.75 7.43 3.45
N VAL A 252 -5.61 7.38 2.77
CA VAL A 252 -4.32 7.76 3.36
C VAL A 252 -4.35 9.25 3.73
N PRO A 253 -3.84 9.66 4.91
CA PRO A 253 -3.86 11.07 5.33
C PRO A 253 -3.20 12.01 4.31
N ASN A 254 -3.83 13.16 4.06
CA ASN A 254 -3.33 14.19 3.15
C ASN A 254 -3.07 13.71 1.70
N SER A 255 -3.64 12.55 1.32
CA SER A 255 -3.51 12.03 -0.04
C SER A 255 -4.62 12.54 -0.95
N ALA A 256 -4.36 12.62 -2.25
CA ALA A 256 -5.39 12.93 -3.22
C ALA A 256 -6.28 11.69 -3.41
N VAL A 257 -7.59 11.88 -3.45
CA VAL A 257 -8.57 10.81 -3.70
C VAL A 257 -9.27 11.10 -5.01
N GLN A 258 -9.26 10.12 -5.91
CA GLN A 258 -9.96 10.17 -7.19
C GLN A 258 -11.19 9.29 -7.11
N LEU A 259 -12.37 9.87 -7.27
CA LEU A 259 -13.65 9.19 -7.36
C LEU A 259 -14.02 9.03 -8.84
N HIS A 260 -14.15 7.79 -9.30
CA HIS A 260 -14.45 7.43 -10.67
C HIS A 260 -15.89 6.96 -10.80
N PHE A 261 -16.62 7.51 -11.76
CA PHE A 261 -17.92 7.00 -12.21
C PHE A 261 -17.80 6.27 -13.55
N ASN A 262 -18.58 5.21 -13.76
CA ASN A 262 -18.64 4.42 -14.99
C ASN A 262 -17.26 4.02 -15.51
N ASN A 263 -16.45 3.40 -14.66
CA ASN A 263 -15.07 3.03 -14.95
C ASN A 263 -14.10 4.17 -15.29
N GLY A 264 -14.45 5.43 -15.00
CA GLY A 264 -13.57 6.60 -15.17
C GLY A 264 -13.99 7.57 -16.28
N GLN A 265 -15.23 7.48 -16.77
CA GLN A 265 -15.78 8.50 -17.67
C GLN A 265 -15.91 9.86 -17.00
N ILE A 266 -16.22 9.86 -15.70
CA ILE A 266 -16.22 11.07 -14.87
C ILE A 266 -15.28 10.81 -13.70
N ILE A 267 -14.37 11.76 -13.45
CA ILE A 267 -13.39 11.70 -12.37
C ILE A 267 -13.55 12.97 -11.53
N GLU A 268 -13.88 12.78 -10.26
CA GLU A 268 -13.89 13.83 -9.26
C GLU A 268 -12.64 13.70 -8.38
N ASN A 269 -11.96 14.82 -8.17
CA ASN A 269 -10.77 14.85 -7.33
C ASN A 269 -11.09 15.54 -6.00
N THR A 270 -10.64 14.94 -4.91
CA THR A 270 -10.67 15.55 -3.58
C THR A 270 -9.37 15.24 -2.83
N THR A 271 -9.22 15.75 -1.62
CA THR A 271 -8.07 15.48 -0.76
C THR A 271 -8.56 14.95 0.57
N ALA A 272 -7.96 13.86 1.03
CA ALA A 272 -8.22 13.31 2.35
C ALA A 272 -7.64 14.22 3.42
N SER A 273 -8.37 14.40 4.51
CA SER A 273 -7.94 15.18 5.66
C SER A 273 -6.76 14.52 6.38
N ALA A 274 -6.20 15.20 7.38
CA ALA A 274 -5.20 14.61 8.28
C ALA A 274 -5.76 13.43 9.11
N ALA A 275 -7.07 13.39 9.34
CA ALA A 275 -7.77 12.26 9.98
C ALA A 275 -8.17 11.16 8.97
N GLY A 276 -7.81 11.33 7.70
CA GLY A 276 -8.03 10.36 6.63
C GLY A 276 -9.44 10.37 6.05
N ASP A 277 -10.36 11.17 6.59
CA ASP A 277 -11.69 11.34 6.01
C ASP A 277 -11.62 12.13 4.70
N TRP A 278 -12.45 11.73 3.75
CA TRP A 278 -12.65 12.46 2.51
C TRP A 278 -14.13 12.47 2.15
N SER A 279 -14.56 13.53 1.47
CA SER A 279 -15.91 13.60 0.93
C SER A 279 -15.96 14.40 -0.36
N VAL A 280 -16.95 14.08 -1.19
CA VAL A 280 -17.28 14.77 -2.43
C VAL A 280 -18.79 14.95 -2.47
N ASN A 281 -19.22 16.20 -2.67
CA ASN A 281 -20.61 16.50 -2.99
C ASN A 281 -20.75 16.43 -4.52
N PHE A 282 -21.47 15.43 -5.02
CA PHE A 282 -21.61 15.17 -6.45
C PHE A 282 -23.04 15.43 -6.91
N ASN A 283 -23.20 16.22 -7.97
CA ASN A 283 -24.51 16.47 -8.57
C ASN A 283 -24.82 15.41 -9.65
N THR A 284 -25.90 14.67 -9.45
CA THR A 284 -26.30 13.55 -10.33
C THR A 284 -26.86 13.99 -11.68
N SER A 285 -27.11 15.29 -11.93
CA SER A 285 -27.50 15.79 -13.26
C SER A 285 -26.44 15.53 -14.34
N ARG A 286 -25.20 15.26 -13.93
CA ARG A 286 -24.08 14.89 -14.82
C ARG A 286 -24.10 13.42 -15.22
N LEU A 287 -25.03 12.63 -14.66
CA LEU A 287 -25.23 11.22 -14.97
C LEU A 287 -26.53 11.06 -15.77
N SER A 288 -26.53 10.09 -16.67
CA SER A 288 -27.74 9.66 -17.37
C SER A 288 -28.71 8.96 -16.40
N ILE A 289 -29.98 8.83 -16.79
CA ILE A 289 -30.95 8.03 -16.04
C ILE A 289 -30.64 6.55 -16.28
N ALA A 290 -29.80 5.95 -15.43
CA ALA A 290 -29.35 4.57 -15.54
C ALA A 290 -28.69 4.09 -14.23
N GLU A 291 -28.25 2.83 -14.24
CA GLU A 291 -27.30 2.32 -13.27
C GLU A 291 -25.88 2.84 -13.58
N HIS A 292 -25.20 3.29 -12.55
CA HIS A 292 -23.84 3.79 -12.59
C HIS A 292 -22.98 3.10 -11.54
N THR A 293 -21.69 2.94 -11.83
CA THR A 293 -20.72 2.38 -10.88
C THR A 293 -19.79 3.46 -10.36
N MET A 294 -19.49 3.40 -9.06
CA MET A 294 -18.60 4.32 -8.36
C MET A 294 -17.49 3.54 -7.67
N ARG A 295 -16.25 4.01 -7.84
CA ARG A 295 -15.08 3.48 -7.14
C ARG A 295 -14.07 4.59 -6.89
N ALA A 296 -13.36 4.53 -5.77
CA ALA A 296 -12.37 5.53 -5.39
C ALA A 296 -10.96 4.93 -5.37
N ARG A 297 -9.93 5.73 -5.61
CA ARG A 297 -8.53 5.35 -5.40
C ARG A 297 -7.75 6.50 -4.77
N SER A 298 -6.72 6.17 -4.01
CA SER A 298 -5.82 7.12 -3.37
C SER A 298 -4.58 7.32 -4.22
N VAL A 299 -4.09 8.55 -4.31
CA VAL A 299 -2.84 8.93 -4.98
C VAL A 299 -1.96 9.61 -3.94
N VAL A 300 -0.83 8.97 -3.66
CA VAL A 300 0.14 9.39 -2.64
C VAL A 300 1.42 9.86 -3.34
N GLY A 301 2.06 10.89 -2.80
CA GLY A 301 3.28 11.48 -3.34
C GLY A 301 3.00 12.78 -4.09
N THR A 302 4.05 13.36 -4.64
CA THR A 302 4.01 14.63 -5.38
C THR A 302 4.57 14.40 -6.77
N PRO A 303 3.95 14.97 -7.83
CA PRO A 303 4.48 14.85 -9.19
C PRO A 303 5.97 15.21 -9.25
N PRO A 304 6.81 14.42 -9.97
CA PRO A 304 6.44 13.31 -10.85
C PRO A 304 6.30 11.93 -10.17
N LEU A 305 6.67 11.80 -8.89
CA LEU A 305 6.70 10.53 -8.16
C LEU A 305 5.39 10.33 -7.39
N THR A 306 4.40 9.73 -8.05
CA THR A 306 3.11 9.39 -7.43
C THR A 306 2.87 7.89 -7.42
N THR A 307 2.43 7.36 -6.28
CA THR A 307 1.97 5.98 -6.12
C THR A 307 0.45 5.96 -6.04
N GLN A 308 -0.19 5.12 -6.84
CA GLN A 308 -1.65 4.96 -6.85
C GLN A 308 -2.04 3.68 -6.12
N SER A 309 -3.08 3.73 -5.29
CA SER A 309 -3.67 2.52 -4.72
C SER A 309 -4.51 1.77 -5.75
N SER A 310 -4.84 0.51 -5.45
CA SER A 310 -5.97 -0.16 -6.08
C SER A 310 -7.28 0.60 -5.83
N PHE A 311 -8.32 0.28 -6.59
CA PHE A 311 -9.65 0.84 -6.39
C PHE A 311 -10.30 0.29 -5.11
N SER A 312 -11.20 1.08 -4.53
CA SER A 312 -12.11 0.69 -3.45
C SER A 312 -13.08 -0.39 -3.91
N SER A 313 -13.97 -0.82 -3.00
CA SER A 313 -15.18 -1.55 -3.38
C SER A 313 -15.96 -0.76 -4.44
N SER A 314 -16.53 -1.46 -5.42
CA SER A 314 -17.42 -0.85 -6.40
C SER A 314 -18.80 -0.69 -5.78
N LEU A 315 -19.32 0.53 -5.75
CA LEU A 315 -20.70 0.83 -5.35
C LEU A 315 -21.55 1.09 -6.59
N GLN A 316 -22.76 0.55 -6.60
CA GLN A 316 -23.76 0.90 -7.60
C GLN A 316 -24.53 2.15 -7.15
N LEU A 317 -24.86 3.01 -8.11
CA LEU A 317 -25.68 4.20 -7.96
C LEU A 317 -26.77 4.14 -9.02
N PHE A 318 -28.01 4.19 -8.58
CA PHE A 318 -29.21 4.18 -9.40
C PHE A 318 -29.72 5.61 -9.52
N VAL A 319 -29.57 6.19 -10.70
CA VAL A 319 -29.98 7.59 -10.97
C VAL A 319 -31.29 7.59 -11.73
N GLY A 320 -32.35 8.08 -11.09
CA GLY A 320 -33.70 8.13 -11.66
C GLY A 320 -34.26 6.77 -12.04
N VAL A 321 -33.67 5.68 -11.55
CA VAL A 321 -34.20 4.32 -11.61
C VAL A 321 -34.38 3.87 -10.17
N ASP A 322 -35.54 3.34 -9.81
CA ASP A 322 -35.70 2.71 -8.51
C ASP A 322 -34.79 1.49 -8.50
N GLY A 323 -33.80 1.47 -7.61
CA GLY A 323 -32.71 0.48 -7.49
C GLY A 323 -33.14 -0.94 -7.14
N LYS A 324 -34.26 -1.38 -7.70
CA LYS A 324 -34.43 -2.72 -8.22
C LYS A 324 -33.77 -2.76 -9.60
N THR A 325 -33.17 -3.91 -9.93
CA THR A 325 -32.87 -4.23 -11.33
C THR A 325 -34.14 -3.98 -12.14
N THR A 326 -34.15 -2.97 -13.01
CA THR A 326 -35.31 -2.72 -13.87
C THR A 326 -35.45 -3.94 -14.75
N SER A 327 -36.46 -4.77 -14.47
CA SER A 327 -36.93 -5.69 -15.48
C SER A 327 -37.46 -4.82 -16.61
N PRO A 328 -37.07 -5.05 -17.87
CA PRO A 328 -37.57 -4.28 -19.01
C PRO A 328 -39.11 -4.19 -19.07
N SER A 329 -39.81 -5.08 -18.37
CA SER A 329 -41.28 -5.17 -18.30
C SER A 329 -41.95 -4.37 -17.19
N ASP A 330 -41.20 -3.79 -16.25
CA ASP A 330 -41.71 -2.92 -15.18
C ASP A 330 -41.72 -1.46 -15.68
N LEU A 331 -42.81 -1.10 -16.37
CA LEU A 331 -42.91 0.15 -17.13
C LEU A 331 -43.20 1.36 -16.23
N ASN A 332 -43.72 1.15 -15.02
CA ASN A 332 -43.96 2.22 -14.04
C ASN A 332 -42.92 2.29 -12.90
N ARG A 333 -41.99 1.33 -12.84
CA ARG A 333 -40.89 1.22 -11.85
C ARG A 333 -41.36 0.99 -10.42
N ASP A 334 -42.58 0.51 -10.22
CA ASP A 334 -43.08 0.21 -8.88
C ASP A 334 -42.51 -1.11 -8.31
N GLY A 335 -41.75 -1.84 -9.13
CA GLY A 335 -41.09 -3.07 -8.76
C GLY A 335 -42.00 -4.29 -8.76
N SER A 336 -43.21 -4.16 -9.33
CA SER A 336 -44.18 -5.21 -9.59
C SER A 336 -44.61 -5.11 -11.05
N ILE A 337 -44.66 -6.23 -11.77
CA ILE A 337 -45.15 -6.27 -13.15
C ILE A 337 -46.60 -6.74 -13.10
N ASN A 338 -47.52 -5.78 -13.26
CA ASN A 338 -48.94 -5.99 -13.07
C ASN A 338 -49.79 -5.25 -14.12
N LEU A 339 -51.08 -5.09 -13.83
CA LEU A 339 -52.05 -4.47 -14.73
C LEU A 339 -51.74 -3.01 -15.06
N ILE A 340 -50.99 -2.31 -14.20
CA ILE A 340 -50.57 -0.92 -14.42
C ILE A 340 -49.51 -0.88 -15.52
N ASP A 341 -48.51 -1.76 -15.51
CA ASP A 341 -47.52 -1.87 -16.59
C ASP A 341 -48.17 -2.26 -17.90
N PHE A 342 -49.12 -3.19 -17.85
CA PHE A 342 -49.93 -3.54 -19.01
C PHE A 342 -50.68 -2.34 -19.58
N SER A 343 -51.24 -1.48 -18.72
CA SER A 343 -51.93 -0.26 -19.17
C SER A 343 -51.00 0.72 -19.88
N ILE A 344 -49.74 0.82 -19.43
CA ILE A 344 -48.71 1.65 -20.05
C ILE A 344 -48.26 1.03 -21.39
N LEU A 345 -48.09 -0.29 -21.46
CA LEU A 345 -47.74 -0.98 -22.69
C LEU A 345 -48.81 -0.79 -23.77
N ILE A 346 -50.09 -0.95 -23.42
CA ILE A 346 -51.21 -0.75 -24.35
C ILE A 346 -51.39 0.72 -24.73
N PHE A 347 -51.05 1.67 -23.87
CA PHE A 347 -51.06 3.08 -24.23
C PHE A 347 -50.13 3.37 -25.43
N TRP A 348 -49.00 2.67 -25.52
CA TRP A 348 -48.01 2.81 -26.60
C TRP A 348 -48.20 1.81 -27.75
N TRP A 349 -49.32 1.09 -27.80
CA TRP A 349 -49.55 0.03 -28.79
C TRP A 349 -49.36 0.51 -30.24
N GLN A 350 -48.64 -0.28 -31.05
CA GLN A 350 -48.28 0.02 -32.44
C GLN A 350 -47.42 1.28 -32.67
N THR A 351 -46.89 1.89 -31.60
CA THR A 351 -45.92 2.99 -31.68
C THR A 351 -44.49 2.47 -31.43
N ASN A 352 -43.49 3.32 -31.50
CA ASN A 352 -42.10 3.01 -31.15
C ASN A 352 -41.82 3.10 -29.63
N GLY A 353 -42.85 3.18 -28.78
CA GLY A 353 -42.71 3.34 -27.33
C GLY A 353 -42.54 4.80 -26.86
N GLY A 354 -42.33 5.76 -27.75
CA GLY A 354 -42.25 7.19 -27.43
C GLY A 354 -41.31 7.52 -26.26
N ASP A 355 -41.78 8.36 -25.33
CA ASP A 355 -41.02 8.81 -24.15
C ASP A 355 -41.22 7.92 -22.90
N SER A 356 -41.72 6.69 -23.08
CA SER A 356 -41.84 5.74 -21.97
C SER A 356 -40.47 5.41 -21.36
N ASN A 357 -40.42 5.31 -20.03
CA ASN A 357 -39.19 5.07 -19.30
C ASN A 357 -39.43 4.16 -18.10
N PRO A 358 -39.13 2.84 -18.18
CA PRO A 358 -38.44 2.14 -19.28
C PRO A 358 -39.21 2.09 -20.61
N PRO A 359 -38.53 1.85 -21.75
CA PRO A 359 -39.19 1.78 -23.06
C PRO A 359 -40.27 0.71 -23.11
N ALA A 360 -41.46 1.09 -23.59
CA ALA A 360 -42.59 0.18 -23.80
C ALA A 360 -42.34 -0.82 -24.96
N ASP A 361 -41.40 -0.52 -25.86
CA ASP A 361 -40.82 -1.47 -26.80
C ASP A 361 -39.75 -2.28 -26.06
N ILE A 362 -40.20 -3.36 -25.43
CA ILE A 362 -39.40 -4.17 -24.50
C ILE A 362 -38.34 -4.97 -25.26
N ASN A 363 -38.64 -5.42 -26.49
CA ASN A 363 -37.73 -6.20 -27.31
C ASN A 363 -36.85 -5.36 -28.26
N GLY A 364 -37.12 -4.06 -28.40
CA GLY A 364 -36.31 -3.12 -29.18
C GLY A 364 -36.45 -3.27 -30.69
N ASN A 365 -37.57 -3.82 -31.19
CA ASN A 365 -37.79 -4.02 -32.63
C ASN A 365 -38.33 -2.78 -33.37
N GLY A 366 -38.53 -1.67 -32.65
CA GLY A 366 -39.06 -0.40 -33.15
C GLY A 366 -40.59 -0.31 -33.14
N ARG A 367 -41.30 -1.27 -32.54
CA ARG A 367 -42.77 -1.29 -32.44
C ARG A 367 -43.27 -2.07 -31.22
N VAL A 368 -44.08 -1.42 -30.38
CA VAL A 368 -44.84 -2.08 -29.31
C VAL A 368 -45.93 -2.98 -29.90
N SER A 369 -45.80 -4.29 -29.73
CA SER A 369 -46.73 -5.29 -30.27
C SER A 369 -46.93 -6.48 -29.33
N LEU A 370 -47.52 -7.57 -29.86
CA LEU A 370 -47.88 -8.75 -29.07
C LEU A 370 -46.65 -9.45 -28.49
N GLU A 371 -45.51 -9.29 -29.15
CA GLU A 371 -44.19 -9.75 -28.73
C GLU A 371 -43.79 -9.08 -27.41
N ASP A 372 -43.93 -7.76 -27.29
CA ASP A 372 -43.67 -7.01 -26.05
C ASP A 372 -44.65 -7.39 -24.95
N PHE A 373 -45.94 -7.55 -25.30
CA PHE A 373 -46.95 -8.04 -24.36
C PHE A 373 -46.60 -9.44 -23.83
N SER A 374 -46.08 -10.32 -24.67
CA SER A 374 -45.66 -11.67 -24.28
C SER A 374 -44.49 -11.64 -23.31
N ILE A 375 -43.55 -10.71 -23.49
CA ILE A 375 -42.41 -10.51 -22.58
C ILE A 375 -42.88 -9.92 -21.24
N LEU A 376 -43.82 -8.97 -21.28
CA LEU A 376 -44.42 -8.41 -20.06
C LEU A 376 -45.12 -9.50 -19.23
N LEU A 377 -45.93 -10.35 -19.87
CA LEU A 377 -46.57 -11.49 -19.21
C LEU A 377 -45.58 -12.55 -18.70
N PHE A 378 -44.49 -12.79 -19.43
CA PHE A 378 -43.45 -13.72 -18.99
C PHE A 378 -42.83 -13.28 -17.67
N ASN A 379 -42.67 -11.97 -17.48
CA ASN A 379 -42.10 -11.38 -16.27
C ASN A 379 -43.17 -11.00 -15.22
N TRP A 380 -44.43 -11.43 -15.38
CA TRP A 380 -45.54 -11.04 -14.49
C TRP A 380 -45.28 -11.43 -13.03
N THR A 381 -45.45 -10.48 -12.10
CA THR A 381 -45.18 -10.72 -10.67
C THR A 381 -46.43 -10.74 -9.79
N GLY A 382 -47.60 -10.38 -10.32
CA GLY A 382 -48.87 -10.39 -9.57
C GLY A 382 -49.54 -9.04 -9.57
#